data_AF-A0A7I0IVL7-F1
#
_entry.id   AF-A0A7I0IVL7-F1
#
_cell.length_a   1.000
_cell.length_b   1.000
_cell.length_c   1.000
_cell.angle_alpha   90.00
_cell.angle_beta   90.00
_cell.angle_gamma   90.00
#
_symmetry.space_group_name_H-M   'P 1'
#
loop_
_entity.id
_entity.type
_entity.pdbx_description
1 polymer ?
#
loop_
_entity_poly.entity_id
_entity_poly.type
_entity_poly.pdbx_seq_one_letter_code
_entity_poly.pdbx_strand_id
1 'polypeptide(L)'
;MTPRISVWISNSVLISFLVVSILYSIVHVENKSLRNESSSLTDEKNRSFARVQELSRVKNEFPIAYQCHYNFGLSDGSLYESTEKIPYSIYKRLRLGDSIEIYKKELRILGKQTAISRIMGNDEPLPLLENLENYFKYSFYYFLALTTVLFSIRVLGWLFRTYPSQKKLNETDVIVANNSLDSHQK
;
A
#
# COMPACT_ATOMS: atom_id res chain seq x y z
N MET A 1 -4.92 31.95 21.00
CA MET A 1 -3.66 31.27 20.65
C MET A 1 -3.82 30.66 19.26
N THR A 2 -3.06 31.10 18.26
CA THR A 2 -3.09 30.47 16.93
C THR A 2 -2.27 29.19 16.98
N PRO A 3 -2.81 28.03 16.53
CA PRO A 3 -2.05 26.80 16.52
C PRO A 3 -0.88 26.93 15.54
N ARG A 4 0.36 26.99 16.06
CA ARG A 4 1.58 27.01 15.25
C ARG A 4 2.04 25.57 15.05
N ILE A 5 1.75 25.01 13.88
CA ILE A 5 2.35 23.75 13.46
C ILE A 5 3.79 24.04 13.03
N SER A 6 4.76 23.33 13.62
CA SER A 6 6.17 23.46 13.26
C SER A 6 6.37 23.18 11.77
N VAL A 7 7.20 24.00 11.11
CA VAL A 7 7.44 23.88 9.66
C VAL A 7 8.03 22.50 9.33
N TRP A 8 8.84 21.98 10.24
CA TRP A 8 9.45 20.66 10.15
C TRP A 8 8.41 19.54 10.08
N ILE A 9 7.39 19.56 10.92
CA ILE A 9 6.38 18.48 11.00
C ILE A 9 5.64 18.34 9.68
N SER A 10 5.17 19.45 9.10
CA SER A 10 4.42 19.38 7.83
C SER A 10 5.31 19.08 6.63
N ASN A 11 6.59 19.44 6.65
CA ASN A 11 7.52 19.05 5.60
C ASN A 11 7.87 17.56 5.69
N SER A 12 8.08 17.03 6.90
CA SER A 12 8.29 15.59 7.12
C SER A 12 7.09 14.77 6.64
N VAL A 13 5.87 15.19 6.98
CA VAL A 13 4.64 14.50 6.53
C VAL A 13 4.51 14.53 5.00
N LEU A 14 4.86 15.65 4.36
CA LEU A 14 4.84 15.74 2.90
C LEU A 14 5.87 14.83 2.25
N ILE A 15 7.09 14.75 2.80
CA ILE A 15 8.13 13.82 2.32
C ILE A 15 7.66 12.37 2.50
N SER A 16 7.08 12.02 3.65
CA SER A 16 6.53 10.69 3.89
C SER A 16 5.41 10.35 2.90
N PHE A 17 4.52 11.30 2.59
CA PHE A 17 3.48 11.11 1.57
C PHE A 17 4.07 10.83 0.19
N LEU A 18 5.10 11.57 -0.22
CA LEU A 18 5.78 11.34 -1.50
C LEU A 18 6.42 9.95 -1.56
N VAL A 19 7.14 9.55 -0.51
CA VAL A 19 7.77 8.22 -0.43
C VAL A 19 6.73 7.11 -0.50
N VAL A 20 5.65 7.21 0.26
CA VAL A 20 4.55 6.23 0.24
C VAL A 20 3.88 6.17 -1.13
N SER A 21 3.70 7.32 -1.79
CA SER A 21 3.12 7.37 -3.14
C SER A 21 4.00 6.67 -4.18
N ILE A 22 5.32 6.85 -4.10
CA ILE A 22 6.27 6.16 -4.98
C ILE A 22 6.22 4.65 -4.74
N LEU A 23 6.25 4.22 -3.47
CA LEU A 23 6.19 2.79 -3.11
C LEU A 23 4.87 2.15 -3.54
N TYR A 24 3.75 2.84 -3.33
CA TYR A 24 2.44 2.39 -3.80
C TYR A 24 2.42 2.20 -5.32
N SER A 25 2.96 3.16 -6.07
CA SER A 25 3.04 3.08 -7.54
C SER A 25 3.85 1.87 -8.00
N ILE A 26 5.03 1.64 -7.40
CA ILE A 26 5.89 0.49 -7.72
C ILE A 26 5.14 -0.82 -7.47
N VAL A 27 4.54 -0.97 -6.28
CA VAL A 27 3.81 -2.19 -5.91
C VAL A 27 2.58 -2.40 -6.80
N HIS A 28 1.86 -1.34 -7.15
CA HIS A 28 0.70 -1.41 -8.03
C HIS A 28 1.09 -1.89 -9.45
N VAL A 29 2.19 -1.37 -10.00
CA VAL A 29 2.71 -1.80 -11.31
C VAL A 29 3.14 -3.26 -11.28
N GLU A 30 3.88 -3.67 -10.25
CA GLU A 30 4.30 -5.07 -10.08
C GLU A 30 3.11 -6.01 -9.92
N ASN A 31 2.11 -5.64 -9.11
CA ASN A 31 0.94 -6.48 -8.91
C ASN A 31 0.09 -6.58 -10.20
N LYS A 32 0.00 -5.49 -10.97
CA LYS A 32 -0.66 -5.51 -12.29
C LYS A 32 0.08 -6.43 -13.27
N SER A 33 1.41 -6.38 -13.30
CA SER A 33 2.23 -7.29 -14.10
C SER A 33 1.94 -8.74 -13.72
N LEU A 34 1.94 -9.06 -12.41
CA LEU A 34 1.67 -10.41 -11.93
C LEU A 34 0.26 -10.91 -12.22
N ARG A 35 -0.76 -10.05 -12.20
CA ARG A 35 -2.12 -10.41 -12.61
C ARG A 35 -2.16 -10.80 -14.10
N ASN A 36 -1.47 -10.05 -14.96
CA ASN A 36 -1.36 -10.39 -16.37
C ASN A 36 -0.63 -11.72 -16.57
N GLU A 37 0.49 -11.92 -15.89
CA GLU A 37 1.28 -13.15 -15.96
C GLU A 37 0.48 -14.36 -15.46
N SER A 38 -0.25 -14.21 -14.35
CA SER A 38 -1.15 -15.21 -13.79
C SER A 38 -2.28 -15.60 -14.76
N SER A 39 -2.81 -14.64 -15.52
CA SER A 39 -3.85 -14.93 -16.52
C SER A 39 -3.32 -15.78 -17.69
N SER A 40 -2.04 -15.63 -18.03
CA SER A 40 -1.35 -16.42 -19.06
C SER A 40 -0.79 -17.75 -18.56
N LEU A 41 -0.93 -18.05 -17.26
CA LEU A 41 -0.25 -19.19 -16.63
C LEU A 41 -0.78 -20.53 -17.15
N THR A 42 -2.07 -20.63 -17.47
CA THR A 42 -2.76 -21.86 -17.91
C THR A 42 -2.40 -22.36 -19.32
N ASP A 43 -1.47 -21.71 -20.01
CA ASP A 43 -0.96 -22.18 -21.29
C ASP A 43 -0.21 -23.52 -21.16
N GLU A 44 -0.38 -24.42 -22.14
CA GLU A 44 0.25 -25.75 -22.13
C GLU A 44 1.78 -25.72 -22.10
N LYS A 45 2.38 -24.64 -22.61
CA LYS A 45 3.83 -24.42 -22.59
C LYS A 45 4.41 -24.30 -21.18
N ASN A 46 3.57 -23.96 -20.20
CA ASN A 46 3.96 -23.76 -18.82
C ASN A 46 3.81 -25.03 -17.97
N ARG A 47 3.44 -26.17 -18.56
CA ARG A 47 3.28 -27.42 -17.81
C ARG A 47 4.60 -27.91 -17.22
N SER A 48 4.55 -28.28 -15.95
CA SER A 48 5.67 -28.82 -15.19
C SER A 48 5.16 -29.79 -14.13
N PHE A 49 6.08 -30.47 -13.46
CA PHE A 49 5.77 -31.37 -12.35
C PHE A 49 6.32 -30.81 -11.05
N ALA A 50 5.53 -30.94 -9.99
CA ALA A 50 5.92 -30.59 -8.63
C ALA A 50 5.70 -31.77 -7.70
N ARG A 51 6.36 -31.74 -6.54
CA ARG A 51 6.20 -32.76 -5.53
C ARG A 51 5.50 -32.19 -4.31
N VAL A 52 4.46 -32.88 -3.85
CA VAL A 52 3.71 -32.50 -2.65
C VAL A 52 4.58 -32.73 -1.41
N GLN A 53 4.81 -31.67 -0.64
CA GLN A 53 5.57 -31.71 0.61
C GLN A 53 4.65 -31.78 1.83
N GLU A 54 3.59 -30.97 1.85
CA GLU A 54 2.66 -30.89 2.98
C GLU A 54 1.23 -30.62 2.50
N LEU A 55 0.26 -31.20 3.19
CA LEU A 55 -1.17 -30.97 2.98
C LEU A 55 -1.77 -30.58 4.33
N SER A 56 -2.30 -29.37 4.41
CA SER A 56 -2.83 -28.82 5.65
C SER A 56 -4.26 -28.30 5.47
N ARG A 57 -5.00 -28.26 6.57
CA ARG A 57 -6.31 -27.61 6.61
C ARG A 57 -6.12 -26.20 7.16
N VAL A 58 -6.68 -25.21 6.46
CA VAL A 58 -6.62 -23.81 6.92
C VAL A 58 -7.47 -23.68 8.18
N LYS A 59 -6.84 -23.22 9.27
CA LYS A 59 -7.53 -22.99 10.54
C LYS A 59 -8.31 -21.68 10.47
N ASN A 60 -9.48 -21.65 11.11
CA ASN A 60 -10.31 -20.43 11.29
C ASN A 60 -10.89 -19.82 10.00
N GLU A 61 -11.08 -20.62 8.94
CA GLU A 61 -11.76 -20.20 7.71
C GLU A 61 -13.02 -21.05 7.50
N PHE A 62 -14.16 -20.40 7.21
CA PHE A 62 -15.42 -21.06 6.85
C PHE A 62 -15.94 -20.45 5.55
N PRO A 63 -16.22 -21.23 4.49
CA PRO A 63 -16.15 -22.70 4.42
C PRO A 63 -14.71 -23.24 4.56
N ILE A 64 -14.58 -24.54 4.88
CA ILE A 64 -13.28 -25.19 5.13
C ILE A 64 -12.42 -25.10 3.87
N ALA A 65 -11.29 -24.39 3.96
CA ALA A 65 -10.27 -24.35 2.93
C ALA A 65 -9.13 -25.34 3.25
N TYR A 66 -8.54 -25.92 2.20
CA TYR A 66 -7.37 -26.79 2.30
C TYR A 66 -6.19 -26.10 1.62
N GLN A 67 -4.98 -26.43 2.04
CA GLN A 67 -3.76 -25.81 1.54
C GLN A 67 -2.76 -26.91 1.19
N CYS A 68 -2.17 -26.79 0.01
CA CYS A 68 -1.15 -27.70 -0.49
C CYS A 68 0.18 -26.94 -0.57
N HIS A 69 1.20 -27.50 0.06
CA HIS A 69 2.57 -27.04 -0.05
C HIS A 69 3.33 -28.02 -0.93
N TYR A 70 3.95 -27.50 -1.99
CA TYR A 70 4.68 -28.31 -2.96
C TYR A 70 5.91 -27.58 -3.43
N ASN A 71 6.88 -28.35 -3.94
CA ASN A 71 8.11 -27.80 -4.47
C ASN A 71 8.33 -28.19 -5.94
N PHE A 72 9.05 -27.34 -6.66
CA PHE A 72 9.46 -27.60 -8.04
C PHE A 72 10.81 -26.94 -8.32
N GLY A 73 11.55 -27.50 -9.29
CA GLY A 73 12.84 -26.95 -9.69
C GLY A 73 12.68 -25.76 -10.63
N LEU A 74 13.52 -24.73 -10.46
CA LEU A 74 13.67 -23.58 -11.34
C LEU A 74 14.73 -23.85 -12.43
N SER A 75 14.77 -23.01 -13.47
CA SER A 75 15.72 -23.11 -14.60
C SER A 75 17.17 -22.97 -14.16
N ASP A 76 17.41 -22.27 -13.04
CA ASP A 76 18.72 -22.08 -12.42
C ASP A 76 19.16 -23.29 -11.55
N GLY A 77 18.32 -24.33 -11.45
CA GLY A 77 18.56 -25.52 -10.63
C GLY A 77 18.19 -25.34 -9.16
N SER A 78 17.69 -24.17 -8.75
CA SER A 78 17.21 -23.96 -7.38
C SER A 78 15.83 -24.59 -7.17
N LEU A 79 15.52 -24.97 -5.92
CA LEU A 79 14.20 -25.45 -5.54
C LEU A 79 13.34 -24.28 -5.08
N TYR A 80 12.14 -24.18 -5.63
CA TYR A 80 11.15 -23.19 -5.23
C TYR A 80 9.98 -23.88 -4.54
N GLU A 81 9.58 -23.33 -3.40
CA GLU A 81 8.44 -23.78 -2.62
C GLU A 81 7.27 -22.87 -2.89
N SER A 82 6.12 -23.47 -3.20
CA SER A 82 4.88 -22.75 -3.40
C SER A 82 3.78 -23.33 -2.53
N THR A 83 2.78 -22.51 -2.30
CA THR A 83 1.67 -22.83 -1.44
C THR A 83 0.40 -22.33 -2.08
N GLU A 84 -0.55 -23.24 -2.26
CA GLU A 84 -1.79 -22.95 -2.95
C GLU A 84 -2.97 -23.45 -2.12
N LYS A 85 -4.03 -22.64 -2.05
CA LYS A 85 -5.30 -23.10 -1.49
C LYS A 85 -6.01 -23.98 -2.52
N ILE A 86 -6.56 -25.10 -2.07
CA ILE A 86 -7.16 -26.12 -2.95
C ILE A 86 -8.54 -26.54 -2.45
N PRO A 87 -9.45 -26.89 -3.38
CA PRO A 87 -10.75 -27.44 -3.04
C PRO A 87 -10.63 -28.87 -2.50
N TYR A 88 -11.65 -29.29 -1.74
CA TYR A 88 -11.71 -30.64 -1.16
C TYR A 88 -11.61 -31.76 -2.22
N SER A 89 -12.09 -31.50 -3.44
CA SER A 89 -12.07 -32.44 -4.57
C SER A 89 -10.65 -32.83 -4.98
N ILE A 90 -9.69 -31.88 -4.90
CA ILE A 90 -8.27 -32.09 -5.16
C ILE A 90 -7.61 -32.66 -3.92
N TYR A 91 -7.88 -32.07 -2.74
CA TYR A 91 -7.28 -32.49 -1.47
C TYR A 91 -7.46 -34.00 -1.20
N LYS A 92 -8.65 -34.56 -1.42
CA LYS A 92 -8.92 -35.99 -1.16
C LYS A 92 -8.13 -36.96 -2.04
N ARG A 93 -7.56 -36.49 -3.16
CA ARG A 93 -6.82 -37.31 -4.12
C ARG A 93 -5.32 -37.26 -3.90
N LEU A 94 -4.82 -36.22 -3.24
CA LEU A 94 -3.40 -35.99 -3.04
C LEU A 94 -2.88 -36.70 -1.80
N ARG A 95 -1.66 -37.23 -1.88
CA ARG A 95 -0.88 -37.73 -0.75
C ARG A 95 0.46 -37.03 -0.67
N LEU A 96 1.07 -37.08 0.51
CA LEU A 96 2.42 -36.57 0.73
C LEU A 96 3.41 -37.32 -0.17
N GLY A 97 4.25 -36.58 -0.87
CA GLY A 97 5.26 -37.12 -1.78
C GLY A 97 4.77 -37.42 -3.20
N ASP A 98 3.47 -37.28 -3.49
CA ASP A 98 2.92 -37.46 -4.84
C ASP A 98 3.51 -36.42 -5.82
N SER A 99 3.65 -36.85 -7.07
CA SER A 99 3.96 -35.95 -8.19
C SER A 99 2.66 -35.39 -8.75
N ILE A 100 2.60 -34.07 -8.88
CA ILE A 100 1.43 -33.35 -9.38
C ILE A 100 1.79 -32.52 -10.61
N GLU A 101 0.84 -32.40 -11.52
CA GLU A 101 0.95 -31.50 -12.67
C GLU A 101 0.61 -30.08 -12.26
N ILE A 102 1.52 -29.16 -12.56
CA ILE A 102 1.38 -27.73 -12.29
C ILE A 102 1.64 -26.94 -13.56
N TYR A 103 1.02 -25.77 -13.65
CA TYR A 103 1.47 -24.71 -14.52
C TYR A 103 2.48 -23.85 -13.78
N LYS A 104 3.63 -23.58 -14.39
CA LYS A 104 4.76 -22.84 -13.80
C LYS A 104 5.23 -21.75 -14.77
N LYS A 105 5.46 -20.55 -14.24
CA LYS A 105 6.12 -19.47 -14.97
C LYS A 105 7.14 -18.77 -14.09
N GLU A 106 8.37 -18.63 -14.59
CA GLU A 106 9.44 -17.93 -13.90
C GLU A 106 9.39 -16.45 -14.20
N LEU A 107 9.48 -15.63 -13.15
CA LEU A 107 9.29 -14.19 -13.20
C LEU A 107 10.30 -13.52 -12.27
N ARG A 108 10.62 -12.26 -12.56
CA ARG A 108 11.47 -11.45 -11.69
C ARG A 108 10.63 -10.39 -10.99
N ILE A 109 10.42 -10.55 -9.69
CA ILE A 109 9.64 -9.64 -8.86
C ILE A 109 10.61 -8.85 -7.98
N LEU A 110 10.57 -7.51 -8.05
CA LEU A 110 11.43 -6.64 -7.22
C LEU A 110 12.93 -7.01 -7.30
N GLY A 111 13.38 -7.43 -8.48
CA GLY A 111 14.77 -7.82 -8.75
C GLY A 111 15.16 -9.24 -8.35
N LYS A 112 14.30 -9.98 -7.62
CA LYS A 112 14.53 -11.39 -7.23
C LYS A 112 13.88 -12.34 -8.24
N GLN A 113 14.59 -13.41 -8.62
CA GLN A 113 14.01 -14.49 -9.42
C GLN A 113 13.03 -15.28 -8.55
N THR A 114 11.83 -15.43 -9.05
CA THR A 114 10.69 -16.08 -8.39
C THR A 114 9.91 -16.88 -9.43
N ALA A 115 8.94 -17.67 -8.99
CA ALA A 115 8.01 -18.30 -9.92
C ALA A 115 6.59 -18.22 -9.39
N ILE A 116 5.66 -18.08 -10.31
CA ILE A 116 4.25 -18.34 -10.05
C ILE A 116 3.95 -19.76 -10.50
N SER A 117 3.09 -20.43 -9.73
CA SER A 117 2.66 -21.78 -10.06
C SER A 117 1.20 -21.97 -9.70
N ARG A 118 0.52 -22.84 -10.42
CA ARG A 118 -0.88 -23.22 -10.20
C ARG A 118 -1.05 -24.72 -10.44
N ILE A 119 -1.69 -25.42 -9.52
CA ILE A 119 -2.08 -26.81 -9.67
C ILE A 119 -3.10 -26.94 -10.81
N MET A 120 -2.91 -27.92 -11.68
CA MET A 120 -3.83 -28.15 -12.79
C MET A 120 -5.25 -28.46 -12.29
N GLY A 121 -6.24 -27.73 -12.82
CA GLY A 121 -7.63 -27.85 -12.40
C GLY A 121 -7.97 -27.16 -11.08
N ASN A 122 -7.05 -26.37 -10.52
CA ASN A 122 -7.37 -25.46 -9.42
C ASN A 122 -7.79 -24.08 -9.95
N ASP A 123 -9.00 -23.68 -9.57
CA ASP A 123 -9.58 -22.39 -9.95
C ASP A 123 -9.40 -21.32 -8.86
N GLU A 124 -8.76 -21.68 -7.74
CA GLU A 124 -8.55 -20.73 -6.64
C GLU A 124 -7.56 -19.61 -7.04
N PRO A 125 -7.82 -18.37 -6.57
CA PRO A 125 -6.97 -17.25 -6.89
C PRO A 125 -5.59 -17.45 -6.23
N LEU A 126 -4.53 -17.16 -7.00
CA LEU A 126 -3.18 -17.23 -6.48
C LEU A 126 -2.99 -16.14 -5.41
N PRO A 127 -2.25 -16.42 -4.33
CA PRO A 127 -1.90 -15.41 -3.34
C PRO A 127 -0.90 -14.42 -3.96
N LEU A 128 -1.42 -13.37 -4.59
CA LEU A 128 -0.64 -12.28 -5.19
C LEU A 128 -0.20 -11.27 -4.10
N LEU A 129 0.48 -10.18 -4.51
CA LEU A 129 0.87 -9.08 -3.60
C LEU A 129 -0.32 -8.18 -3.19
N GLU A 130 -1.53 -8.71 -3.16
CA GLU A 130 -2.76 -7.96 -2.88
C GLU A 130 -2.76 -7.38 -1.45
N ASN A 131 -2.28 -8.14 -0.46
CA ASN A 131 -2.13 -7.64 0.90
C ASN A 131 -1.11 -6.48 0.99
N LEU A 132 -0.02 -6.56 0.23
CA LEU A 132 1.00 -5.51 0.18
C LEU A 132 0.45 -4.25 -0.51
N GLU A 133 -0.26 -4.43 -1.63
CA GLU A 133 -0.93 -3.33 -2.33
C GLU A 133 -1.96 -2.65 -1.42
N ASN A 134 -2.78 -3.42 -0.71
CA ASN A 134 -3.75 -2.90 0.25
C ASN A 134 -3.07 -2.09 1.36
N TYR A 135 -1.98 -2.60 1.94
CA TYR A 135 -1.21 -1.89 2.95
C TYR A 135 -0.73 -0.51 2.46
N PHE A 136 -0.15 -0.45 1.26
CA PHE A 136 0.32 0.82 0.69
C PHE A 136 -0.84 1.73 0.26
N LYS A 137 -1.95 1.17 -0.22
CA LYS A 137 -3.16 1.92 -0.56
C LYS A 137 -3.75 2.63 0.66
N TYR A 138 -3.91 1.93 1.78
CA TYR A 138 -4.39 2.53 3.03
C TYR A 138 -3.40 3.56 3.58
N SER A 139 -2.11 3.27 3.52
CA SER A 139 -1.06 4.22 3.88
C SER A 139 -1.14 5.49 3.03
N PHE A 140 -1.33 5.36 1.72
CA PHE A 140 -1.49 6.49 0.81
C PHE A 140 -2.66 7.39 1.23
N TYR A 141 -3.84 6.82 1.48
CA TYR A 141 -5.00 7.61 1.91
C TYR A 141 -4.80 8.28 3.27
N TYR A 142 -4.14 7.58 4.20
CA TYR A 142 -3.82 8.14 5.51
C TYR A 142 -2.91 9.38 5.39
N PHE A 143 -1.81 9.27 4.63
CA PHE A 143 -0.90 10.40 4.41
C PHE A 143 -1.50 11.50 3.54
N LEU A 144 -2.40 11.17 2.61
CA LEU A 144 -3.17 12.15 1.83
C LEU A 144 -4.07 13.00 2.75
N ALA A 145 -4.80 12.36 3.66
CA ALA A 145 -5.64 13.07 4.63
C ALA A 145 -4.79 13.98 5.53
N LEU A 146 -3.67 13.44 6.06
CA LEU A 146 -2.79 14.19 6.95
C LEU A 146 -2.13 15.40 6.23
N THR A 147 -1.67 15.23 5.01
CA THR A 147 -1.10 16.33 4.21
C THR A 147 -2.15 17.40 3.90
N THR A 148 -3.39 16.99 3.58
CA THR A 148 -4.49 17.92 3.30
C THR A 148 -4.82 18.77 4.53
N VAL A 149 -4.96 18.15 5.72
CA VAL A 149 -5.22 18.86 6.97
C VAL A 149 -4.10 19.85 7.30
N LEU A 150 -2.84 19.41 7.22
CA LEU A 150 -1.69 20.26 7.52
C LEU A 150 -1.56 21.42 6.53
N PHE A 151 -1.86 21.17 5.25
CA PHE A 151 -1.86 22.19 4.22
C PHE A 151 -2.96 23.24 4.47
N SER A 152 -4.19 22.81 4.78
CA SER A 152 -5.29 23.73 5.12
C SER A 152 -4.96 24.61 6.33
N ILE A 153 -4.37 24.06 7.39
CA ILE A 153 -3.97 24.84 8.57
C ILE A 153 -2.89 25.87 8.22
N ARG A 154 -1.93 25.50 7.35
CA ARG A 154 -0.92 26.45 6.88
C ARG A 154 -1.49 27.55 6.02
N VAL A 155 -2.35 27.24 5.05
CA VAL A 155 -3.00 28.23 4.19
C VAL A 155 -3.82 29.20 5.04
N LEU A 156 -4.57 28.69 6.01
CA LEU A 156 -5.32 29.52 6.95
C LEU A 156 -4.40 30.41 7.80
N GLY A 157 -3.30 29.85 8.33
CA GLY A 157 -2.29 30.59 9.08
C GLY A 157 -1.59 31.68 8.25
N TRP A 158 -1.41 31.47 6.94
CA TRP A 158 -0.88 32.48 6.02
C TRP A 158 -1.91 33.58 5.75
N LEU A 159 -3.17 33.23 5.49
CA LEU A 159 -4.26 34.19 5.28
C LEU A 159 -4.44 35.14 6.48
N PHE A 160 -4.41 34.60 7.71
CA PHE A 160 -4.46 35.43 8.93
C PHE A 160 -3.24 36.33 9.14
N ARG A 161 -2.12 36.04 8.48
CA ARG A 161 -0.87 36.81 8.61
C ARG A 161 -0.77 37.90 7.53
N THR A 162 -1.33 37.66 6.35
CA THR A 162 -1.36 38.61 5.23
C THR A 162 -2.53 39.58 5.29
N TYR A 163 -3.61 39.25 5.99
CA TYR A 163 -4.65 40.21 6.39
C TYR A 163 -4.34 40.72 7.80
N PRO A 164 -3.66 41.87 7.97
CA PRO A 164 -3.71 42.55 9.25
C PRO A 164 -5.19 42.90 9.47
N SER A 165 -5.83 42.20 10.41
CA SER A 165 -7.07 42.70 11.03
C SER A 165 -6.80 44.16 11.34
N GLN A 166 -7.49 45.07 10.63
CA GLN A 166 -7.42 46.49 10.91
C GLN A 166 -7.58 46.63 12.41
N LYS A 167 -6.49 47.01 13.08
CA LYS A 167 -6.51 47.30 14.50
C LYS A 167 -7.43 48.51 14.57
N LYS A 168 -8.70 48.29 14.94
CA LYS A 168 -9.67 49.35 15.14
C LYS A 168 -8.98 50.30 16.11
N LEU A 169 -8.65 51.50 15.64
CA LEU A 169 -8.10 52.55 16.47
C LEU A 169 -9.13 52.74 17.58
N ASN A 170 -8.79 52.40 18.82
CA ASN A 170 -9.72 52.61 19.92
C ASN A 170 -9.99 54.13 19.97
N GLU A 171 -11.25 54.53 20.11
CA GLU A 171 -11.67 55.94 20.16
C GLU A 171 -10.90 56.76 21.22
N THR A 172 -10.30 56.09 22.20
CA THR A 172 -9.40 56.69 23.21
C THR A 172 -8.14 57.32 22.61
N ASP A 173 -7.61 56.81 21.49
CA ASP A 173 -6.39 57.34 20.87
C ASP A 173 -6.67 58.61 20.04
N VAL A 174 -7.90 58.78 19.54
CA VAL A 174 -8.34 60.00 18.84
C VAL A 174 -8.52 61.16 19.84
N ILE A 175 -9.03 60.87 21.03
CA ILE A 175 -9.29 61.89 22.06
C ILE A 175 -7.97 62.42 22.65
N VAL A 176 -6.95 61.57 22.84
CA VAL A 176 -5.63 62.01 23.32
C VAL A 176 -4.90 62.86 22.26
N ALA A 177 -5.04 62.54 20.97
CA ALA A 177 -4.45 63.34 19.90
C ALA A 177 -5.06 64.75 19.82
N ASN A 178 -6.39 64.88 19.92
CA ASN A 178 -7.06 66.18 19.89
C ASN A 178 -6.77 67.03 21.13
N ASN A 179 -6.71 66.42 22.32
CA ASN A 179 -6.40 67.16 23.56
C ASN A 179 -4.93 67.64 23.62
N SER A 180 -4.02 67.02 22.87
CA SER A 180 -2.61 67.43 22.79
C SER A 180 -2.36 68.58 21.81
N LEU A 181 -3.27 68.82 20.87
CA LEU A 181 -3.16 69.91 19.90
C LEU A 181 -3.60 71.25 20.51
N ASP A 182 -4.61 71.23 21.38
CA ASP A 182 -5.15 72.43 22.05
C ASP A 182 -4.24 72.99 23.16
N SER A 183 -3.28 72.20 23.69
CA SER A 183 -2.39 72.68 24.76
C SER A 183 -1.19 73.51 24.26
N HIS A 184 -1.03 73.67 22.95
CA HIS A 184 0.10 74.39 22.36
C HIS A 184 -0.24 75.78 21.78
N GLN A 185 -1.46 76.29 22.02
CA GLN A 185 -1.94 77.55 21.45
C GLN A 185 -2.39 78.61 22.49
N LYS A 186 -1.63 78.77 23.58
CA LYS A 186 -1.74 79.93 24.48
C LYS A 186 -0.41 80.62 24.71
#